data_AF-A0A447QG95-F1
#
_entry.id   AF-A0A447QG95-F1
#
_cell.length_a   1.000
_cell.length_b   1.000
_cell.length_c   1.000
_cell.angle_alpha   90.00
_cell.angle_beta   90.00
_cell.angle_gamma   90.00
#
_symmetry.space_group_name_H-M   'P 1'
#
loop_
_entity.id
_entity.type
_entity.pdbx_description
1 polymer ?
#
loop_
_entity_poly.entity_id
_entity_poly.type
_entity_poly.pdbx_seq_one_letter_code
_entity_poly.pdbx_strand_id
1 'polypeptide(L)' 'MAGNSIGQLFRVTTFGESHGVALGCIVDGVPPASR' A
#
# COMPACT_ATOMS: atom_id res chain seq x y z
N MET A 1 -11.80 4.83 -4.55
CA MET A 1 -11.64 3.86 -5.65
C MET A 1 -11.69 2.46 -5.07
N ALA A 2 -12.72 1.67 -5.36
CA ALA A 2 -12.74 0.25 -5.01
C ALA A 2 -11.76 -0.48 -5.93
N GLY A 3 -10.73 -1.12 -5.38
CA GLY A 3 -9.66 -1.78 -6.15
C GLY A 3 -8.24 -1.21 -5.95
N ASN A 4 -8.06 -0.24 -5.05
CA ASN A 4 -6.73 0.28 -4.71
C ASN A 4 -5.94 -0.62 -3.75
N SER A 5 -6.48 -1.79 -3.39
CA SER A 5 -5.85 -2.72 -2.47
C SER A 5 -5.75 -4.12 -3.07
N ILE A 6 -4.57 -4.73 -2.99
CA ILE A 6 -4.31 -6.10 -3.45
C ILE A 6 -3.65 -6.92 -2.34
N GLY A 7 -4.01 -8.20 -2.27
CA GLY A 7 -3.47 -9.15 -1.28
C GLY A 7 -4.33 -9.32 -0.02
N GLN A 8 -4.07 -10.40 0.71
CA GLN A 8 -4.79 -10.80 1.95
C GLN A 8 -3.84 -10.85 3.15
N LEU A 9 -2.78 -11.68 3.08
CA LEU A 9 -1.78 -11.78 4.16
C LEU A 9 -0.69 -10.71 4.06
N PHE A 10 -0.21 -10.47 2.83
CA PHE A 10 0.64 -9.35 2.49
C PHE A 10 -0.17 -8.42 1.60
N ARG A 11 -0.59 -7.28 2.13
CA ARG A 11 -1.55 -6.39 1.48
C ARG A 11 -0.89 -5.07 1.13
N VAL A 12 -1.10 -4.61 -0.09
CA VAL A 12 -0.66 -3.30 -0.56
C VAL A 12 -1.87 -2.47 -0.88
N THR A 13 -1.96 -1.28 -0.30
CA THR A 13 -3.03 -0.31 -0.54
C THR A 13 -2.42 0.98 -1.07
N THR A 14 -2.83 1.46 -2.25
CA THR A 14 -2.28 2.67 -2.89
C THR A 14 -3.24 3.86 -2.77
N PHE A 15 -2.69 5.07 -2.83
CA PHE A 15 -3.45 6.31 -2.86
C PHE A 15 -2.67 7.43 -3.56
N GLY A 16 -3.40 8.48 -3.93
CA GLY A 16 -2.88 9.64 -4.65
C GLY A 16 -3.19 9.61 -6.14
N GLU A 17 -3.16 10.80 -6.75
CA GLU A 17 -3.43 11.03 -8.17
C GLU A 17 -2.17 11.56 -8.86
N SER A 18 -2.00 11.30 -10.16
CA SER A 18 -0.76 11.64 -10.89
C SER A 18 -0.39 13.13 -10.86
N HIS A 19 -1.38 14.01 -10.75
CA HIS A 19 -1.20 15.47 -10.63
C HIS A 19 -1.54 15.99 -9.22
N GLY A 20 -1.70 15.10 -8.25
CA GLY A 20 -1.96 15.45 -6.86
C GLY A 20 -0.71 15.87 -6.10
N VAL A 21 -0.87 16.27 -4.85
CA VAL A 21 0.24 16.73 -4.00
C VAL A 21 1.25 15.62 -3.70
N ALA A 22 0.80 14.36 -3.64
CA ALA A 22 1.62 13.20 -3.38
C ALA A 22 0.97 11.90 -3.87
N LEU A 23 1.83 10.91 -4.11
CA LEU A 23 1.47 9.50 -4.29
C LEU A 23 2.00 8.71 -3.10
N GLY A 24 1.29 7.65 -2.72
CA GLY A 24 1.71 6.82 -1.60
C GLY A 24 1.08 5.43 -1.60
N CYS A 25 1.62 4.59 -0.72
CA CYS A 25 1.07 3.28 -0.44
C CYS A 25 1.30 2.88 1.02
N ILE A 26 0.46 1.94 1.46
CA ILE A 26 0.57 1.24 2.74
C ILE A 26 0.88 -0.21 2.40
N VAL A 27 1.87 -0.77 3.08
CA VAL A 27 2.30 -2.17 2.92
C VAL A 27 2.14 -2.87 4.27
N ASP A 28 1.14 -3.75 4.35
CA ASP A 28 0.78 -4.49 5.55
C ASP A 28 1.25 -5.95 5.46
N GLY A 29 1.54 -6.54 6.62
CA GLY A 29 1.96 -7.94 6.73
C GLY A 29 3.44 -8.19 6.43
N VAL A 30 4.26 -7.13 6.45
CA VAL A 30 5.72 -7.26 6.41
C VAL A 30 6.17 -7.94 7.71
N PRO A 31 6.80 -9.13 7.65
CA PRO A 31 7.35 -9.76 8.84
C PRO A 31 8.44 -8.86 9.45
N PRO A 32 8.59 -8.83 10.78
CA PRO A 32 9.62 -8.04 11.43
C PRO A 32 11.00 -8.49 10.95
N ALA A 33 11.84 -7.53 10.56
CA ALA A 33 13.22 -7.82 10.21
C ALA A 33 13.99 -8.16 11.49
N SER A 34 14.29 -9.44 11.72
CA SER A 34 15.21 -9.85 12.78
C SER A 34 16.65 -9.65 12.30
N ARG A 35 17.23 -8.52 12.70
CA ARG A 35 18.68 -8.35 12.80
C ARG A 35 19.03 -7.54 14.04
#